data_AF-A0A1A5PEJ8-F1
#
_entry.id   AF-A0A1A5PEJ8-F1
#
_cell.length_a   1.000
_cell.length_b   1.000
_cell.length_c   1.000
_cell.angle_alpha   90.00
_cell.angle_beta   90.00
_cell.angle_gamma   90.00
#
_symmetry.space_group_name_H-M   'P 1'
#
loop_
_entity.id
_entity.type
_entity.pdbx_description
1 polymer ?
#
loop_
_entity_poly.entity_id
_entity_poly.type
_entity_poly.pdbx_seq_one_letter_code
_entity_poly.pdbx_strand_id
1 'polypeptide(L)'
;MPAQPLPAPFVSRPAPQAARAAFLTVKDAAEYLGLSPHTLYVWRHRRQGPPSFRMGPRGRVMYRRNALDAWIREQEQADARSNPALSPLTAAPQRKSGAFLDA
;
A
#
# COMPACT_ATOMS: atom_id res chain seq x y z
N MET A 1 -34.96 35.62 -29.11
CA MET A 1 -33.76 34.90 -28.62
C MET A 1 -34.15 34.14 -27.36
N PRO A 2 -34.40 32.81 -27.39
CA PRO A 2 -34.60 32.08 -26.13
C PRO A 2 -33.24 31.87 -25.46
N ALA A 3 -33.09 32.39 -24.24
CA ALA A 3 -31.94 32.14 -23.40
C ALA A 3 -31.96 30.68 -22.91
N GLN A 4 -30.94 29.91 -23.27
CA GLN A 4 -30.72 28.56 -22.77
C GLN A 4 -30.29 28.62 -21.29
N PRO A 5 -30.88 27.84 -20.37
CA PRO A 5 -30.43 27.79 -18.99
C PRO A 5 -29.12 27.00 -18.85
N LEU A 6 -28.23 27.46 -17.97
CA LEU A 6 -26.95 26.81 -17.66
C LEU A 6 -27.16 25.44 -16.99
N PRO A 7 -26.36 24.40 -17.33
CA PRO A 7 -26.45 23.11 -16.65
C PRO A 7 -25.96 23.21 -15.19
N ALA A 8 -26.75 22.66 -14.26
CA ALA A 8 -26.35 22.49 -12.86
C ALA A 8 -25.12 21.58 -12.75
N PRO A 9 -24.26 21.75 -11.71
CA PRO A 9 -23.13 20.86 -11.50
C PRO A 9 -23.64 19.44 -11.29
N PHE A 10 -23.22 18.52 -12.17
CA PHE A 10 -23.40 17.10 -11.95
C PHE A 10 -22.67 16.74 -10.66
N VAL A 11 -23.40 16.54 -9.58
CA VAL A 11 -22.85 15.88 -8.40
C VAL A 11 -22.46 14.48 -8.81
N SER A 12 -21.15 14.26 -9.00
CA SER A 12 -20.59 12.95 -9.24
C SER A 12 -21.11 12.02 -8.15
N ARG A 13 -21.96 11.06 -8.54
CA ARG A 13 -22.51 10.05 -7.65
C ARG A 13 -21.33 9.40 -6.90
N PRO A 14 -21.26 9.47 -5.55
CA PRO A 14 -20.24 8.71 -4.84
C PRO A 14 -20.46 7.24 -5.22
N ALA A 15 -19.39 6.59 -5.67
CA ALA A 15 -19.38 5.17 -6.00
C ALA A 15 -20.01 4.38 -4.83
N PRO A 16 -20.71 3.26 -5.10
CA PRO A 16 -21.36 2.47 -4.05
C PRO A 16 -20.33 2.22 -2.97
N GLN A 17 -20.57 2.83 -1.80
CA GLN A 17 -19.66 2.79 -0.67
C GLN A 17 -19.46 1.33 -0.35
N ALA A 18 -18.31 0.78 -0.76
CA ALA A 18 -18.03 -0.63 -0.80
C ALA A 18 -18.39 -1.19 0.58
N ALA A 19 -19.50 -1.92 0.67
CA ALA A 19 -20.05 -2.41 1.92
C ALA A 19 -18.99 -3.26 2.59
N ARG A 20 -18.18 -2.65 3.48
CA ARG A 20 -16.97 -3.16 4.13
C ARG A 20 -16.43 -4.43 3.47
N ALA A 21 -16.10 -4.37 2.19
CA ALA A 21 -15.76 -5.56 1.45
C ALA A 21 -14.47 -6.10 2.08
N ALA A 22 -14.51 -7.33 2.62
CA ALA A 22 -13.34 -7.96 3.21
C ALA A 22 -12.18 -8.08 2.20
N PHE A 23 -12.52 -8.02 0.90
CA PHE A 23 -11.62 -8.11 -0.22
C PHE A 23 -11.73 -6.89 -1.13
N LEU A 24 -10.58 -6.35 -1.52
CA LEU A 24 -10.40 -5.20 -2.38
C LEU A 24 -9.78 -5.64 -3.70
N THR A 25 -10.21 -5.07 -4.82
CA THR A 25 -9.52 -5.26 -6.09
C THR A 25 -8.19 -4.50 -6.10
N VAL A 26 -7.36 -4.67 -7.14
CA VAL A 26 -6.13 -3.87 -7.29
C VAL A 26 -6.44 -2.37 -7.32
N LYS A 27 -7.55 -1.96 -7.95
CA LYS A 27 -7.94 -0.55 -8.04
C LYS A 27 -8.32 -0.01 -6.66
N ASP A 28 -9.18 -0.74 -5.95
CA ASP A 28 -9.66 -0.29 -4.63
C ASP A 28 -8.55 -0.34 -3.58
N ALA A 29 -7.64 -1.32 -3.67
CA ALA A 29 -6.47 -1.39 -2.79
C ALA A 29 -5.48 -0.24 -3.07
N ALA A 30 -5.31 0.15 -4.34
CA ALA A 30 -4.49 1.30 -4.68
C ALA A 30 -5.09 2.60 -4.11
N GLU A 31 -6.39 2.79 -4.28
CA GLU A 31 -7.13 3.91 -3.68
C GLU A 31 -7.02 3.91 -2.16
N TYR A 32 -7.17 2.75 -1.52
CA TYR A 32 -7.02 2.59 -0.07
C TYR A 32 -5.64 3.01 0.45
N LEU A 33 -4.59 2.71 -0.32
CA LEU A 33 -3.20 3.05 0.03
C LEU A 33 -2.79 4.46 -0.43
N GLY A 34 -3.63 5.18 -1.16
CA GLY A 34 -3.27 6.46 -1.79
C GLY A 34 -2.22 6.31 -2.90
N LEU A 35 -2.16 5.15 -3.57
CA LEU A 35 -1.19 4.82 -4.63
C LEU A 35 -1.87 4.69 -5.99
N SER A 36 -1.07 4.68 -7.06
CA SER A 36 -1.57 4.33 -8.39
C SER A 36 -1.73 2.80 -8.54
N PRO A 37 -2.75 2.30 -9.28
CA PRO A 37 -2.84 0.89 -9.60
C PRO A 37 -1.60 0.34 -10.32
N HIS A 38 -0.95 1.18 -11.14
CA HIS A 38 0.30 0.84 -11.82
C HIS A 38 1.41 0.51 -10.81
N THR A 39 1.53 1.29 -9.74
CA THR A 39 2.49 1.04 -8.65
C THR A 39 2.27 -0.34 -8.04
N LEU A 40 1.02 -0.71 -7.72
CA LEU A 40 0.71 -2.05 -7.20
C LEU A 40 1.01 -3.16 -8.19
N TYR A 41 0.81 -2.96 -9.50
CA TYR A 41 1.22 -3.93 -10.51
C TYR A 41 2.74 -4.14 -10.52
N VAL A 42 3.52 -3.05 -10.48
CA VAL A 42 4.98 -3.10 -10.44
C VAL A 42 5.46 -3.81 -9.18
N TRP A 43 4.92 -3.46 -8.02
CA TRP A 43 5.25 -4.11 -6.75
C TRP A 43 4.98 -5.60 -6.79
N ARG A 44 3.79 -6.01 -7.27
CA ARG A 44 3.43 -7.41 -7.38
C ARG A 44 4.36 -8.18 -8.33
N HIS A 45 4.74 -7.58 -9.46
CA HIS A 45 5.72 -8.17 -10.37
C HIS A 45 7.09 -8.35 -9.70
N ARG A 46 7.50 -7.37 -8.89
CA ARG A 46 8.76 -7.39 -8.12
C ARG A 46 8.67 -8.19 -6.81
N ARG A 47 7.54 -8.85 -6.53
CA ARG A 47 7.24 -9.56 -5.28
C ARG A 47 7.42 -8.70 -4.03
N GLN A 48 7.10 -7.43 -4.16
CA GLN A 48 7.12 -6.41 -3.09
C GLN A 48 5.70 -5.97 -2.77
N GLY A 49 5.54 -5.28 -1.64
CA GLY A 49 4.28 -4.68 -1.23
C GLY A 49 3.34 -5.64 -0.51
N PRO A 50 2.07 -5.26 -0.35
CA PRO A 50 1.14 -5.98 0.51
C PRO A 50 0.75 -7.35 -0.06
N PRO A 51 0.39 -8.32 0.82
CA PRO A 51 -0.04 -9.65 0.40
C PRO A 51 -1.26 -9.61 -0.53
N SER A 52 -1.13 -10.28 -1.67
CA SER A 52 -2.20 -10.44 -2.67
C SER A 52 -2.37 -11.90 -3.05
N PHE A 53 -3.56 -12.26 -3.51
CA PHE A 53 -3.85 -13.62 -3.96
C PHE A 53 -4.86 -13.63 -5.11
N ARG A 54 -4.88 -14.72 -5.86
CA ARG A 54 -5.84 -14.93 -6.95
C ARG A 54 -7.12 -15.55 -6.39
N MET A 55 -8.26 -14.94 -6.68
CA MET A 55 -9.58 -15.39 -6.26
C MET A 55 -10.46 -15.74 -7.47
N GLY A 56 -11.11 -16.91 -7.39
CA GLY A 56 -12.08 -17.39 -8.34
C GLY A 56 -11.49 -17.99 -9.64
N PRO A 57 -12.34 -18.53 -10.53
CA PRO A 57 -11.91 -19.29 -11.71
C PRO A 57 -11.10 -18.47 -12.71
N ARG A 58 -11.36 -17.15 -12.78
CA ARG A 58 -10.63 -16.21 -13.65
C ARG A 58 -9.35 -15.66 -13.01
N GLY A 59 -9.01 -16.10 -11.79
CA GLY A 59 -7.77 -15.73 -11.11
C GLY A 59 -7.62 -14.23 -10.85
N ARG A 60 -8.71 -13.53 -10.50
CA ARG A 60 -8.66 -12.09 -10.22
C ARG A 60 -7.80 -11.81 -9.00
N VAL A 61 -6.91 -10.84 -9.09
CA VAL A 61 -6.05 -10.45 -7.97
C VAL A 61 -6.87 -9.64 -6.97
N MET A 62 -6.88 -10.10 -5.72
CA MET A 62 -7.59 -9.47 -4.61
C MET A 62 -6.64 -9.26 -3.43
N TYR A 63 -6.97 -8.26 -2.61
CA TYR A 63 -6.29 -7.93 -1.36
C TYR A 63 -7.28 -8.06 -0.20
N ARG A 64 -6.86 -8.65 0.92
CA ARG A 64 -7.66 -8.57 2.16
C ARG A 64 -7.39 -7.23 2.83
N ARG A 65 -8.45 -6.53 3.26
CA ARG A 65 -8.29 -5.25 3.96
C ARG A 65 -7.39 -5.38 5.20
N ASN A 66 -7.64 -6.37 6.06
CA ASN A 66 -6.81 -6.60 7.25
C ASN A 66 -5.34 -6.91 6.91
N ALA A 67 -5.06 -7.50 5.74
CA ALA A 67 -3.70 -7.76 5.30
C ALA A 67 -3.01 -6.49 4.80
N LEU A 68 -3.74 -5.56 4.17
CA LEU A 68 -3.23 -4.22 3.87
C LEU A 68 -2.89 -3.48 5.16
N ASP A 69 -3.79 -3.50 6.14
CA ASP A 69 -3.59 -2.84 7.44
C ASP A 69 -2.37 -3.39 8.19
N ALA A 70 -2.20 -4.73 8.19
CA ALA A 70 -1.03 -5.36 8.78
C ALA A 70 0.26 -4.95 8.06
N TRP A 71 0.25 -4.95 6.72
CA TRP A 71 1.40 -4.54 5.92
C TRP A 71 1.79 -3.08 6.15
N ILE A 72 0.82 -2.16 6.29
CA ILE A 72 1.10 -0.75 6.61
C ILE A 72 1.86 -0.66 7.93
N ARG A 73 1.39 -1.35 8.98
CA ARG A 73 2.06 -1.37 10.29
C ARG A 73 3.47 -1.93 10.20
N GLU A 74 3.67 -3.00 9.42
CA GLU A 74 5.00 -3.56 9.19
C GLU A 74 5.93 -2.56 8.49
N GLN A 75 5.43 -1.80 7.51
CA GLN A 75 6.20 -0.73 6.87
C GLN A 75 6.56 0.40 7.84
N GLU A 76 5.62 0.84 8.68
CA GLU A 76 5.86 1.86 9.71
C GLU A 76 6.93 1.41 10.71
N GLN A 77 6.92 0.13 11.11
CA GLN A 77 7.92 -0.42 12.03
C GLN A 77 9.30 -0.63 11.38
N ALA A 78 9.33 -0.96 10.10
CA ALA A 78 10.60 -1.11 9.36
C ALA A 78 11.24 0.24 8.99
N ASP A 79 10.44 1.30 8.89
CA ASP A 79 10.93 2.64 8.59
C ASP A 79 11.65 3.26 9.81
N ALA A 80 12.97 3.37 9.73
CA ALA A 80 13.80 3.88 10.83
C ALA A 80 13.51 5.34 11.22
N ARG A 81 12.81 6.11 10.37
CA ARG A 81 12.37 7.47 10.73
C ARG A 81 11.13 7.43 11.63
N SER A 82 10.30 6.42 11.46
CA SER A 82 9.04 6.23 12.20
C SER A 82 9.22 5.31 13.41
N ASN A 83 10.26 4.47 13.42
CA ASN A 83 10.59 3.57 14.53
C ASN A 83 11.85 4.02 15.31
N PRO A 84 11.72 4.54 16.54
CA PRO A 84 12.86 4.99 17.35
C PRO A 84 13.82 3.85 17.73
N ALA A 85 13.35 2.59 17.78
CA ALA A 85 14.21 1.44 18.08
C ALA A 85 15.21 1.12 16.94
N LEU A 86 14.91 1.54 15.70
CA LEU A 86 15.79 1.41 14.54
C LEU A 86 16.58 2.69 14.24
N SER A 87 16.45 3.71 15.08
CA SER A 87 17.15 4.97 14.88
C SER A 87 18.67 4.75 14.98
N PRO A 88 19.45 5.14 13.97
CA PRO A 88 20.91 5.02 14.00
C PRO A 88 21.54 5.87 15.10
N LEU A 89 20.78 6.83 15.67
CA LEU A 89 21.22 7.67 16.80
C LEU A 89 21.08 6.95 18.15
N THR A 90 20.24 5.90 18.23
CA THR A 90 20.01 5.12 19.46
C THR A 90 20.79 3.81 19.45
N ALA A 91 21.17 3.31 18.27
CA ALA A 91 22.00 2.12 18.13
C ALA A 91 23.42 2.38 18.68
N ALA A 92 23.84 1.59 19.68
CA ALA A 92 25.21 1.61 20.17
C ALA A 92 26.19 1.32 19.01
N PRO A 93 27.32 2.05 18.91
CA PRO A 93 28.27 1.86 17.82
C PRO A 93 28.78 0.43 17.83
N GLN A 94 28.32 -0.37 16.87
CA GLN A 94 28.86 -1.69 16.58
C GLN A 94 30.30 -1.48 16.10
N ARG A 95 31.26 -1.61 17.02
CA ARG A 95 32.67 -1.70 16.65
C ARG A 95 32.78 -2.92 15.74
N LYS A 96 32.96 -2.67 14.44
CA LYS A 96 33.34 -3.68 13.47
C LYS A 96 34.62 -4.33 14.02
N SER A 97 34.50 -5.50 14.63
CA SER A 97 35.63 -6.30 15.07
C SER A 97 36.32 -6.76 13.80
N GLY A 98 37.32 -5.98 13.37
CA GLY A 98 38.25 -6.38 12.34
C GLY A 98 39.02 -7.58 12.87
N ALA A 99 38.53 -8.79 12.58
CA ALA A 99 39.34 -9.99 12.58
C ALA A 99 40.27 -9.90 11.36
N PHE A 100 41.34 -9.13 11.50
CA PHE A 100 42.54 -9.22 10.68
C PHE A 100 43.63 -9.82 11.57
N LEU A 101 43.83 -11.13 11.47
CA LEU A 101 44.94 -11.97 11.97
C LEU A 101 44.57 -13.41 11.53
N ASP A 102 45.39 -14.27 10.93
CA ASP A 102 46.74 -14.28 10.39
C ASP A 102 46.84 -15.64 9.64
N ALA A 103 47.58 -15.70 8.52
CA ALA A 103 48.28 -16.87 7.93
C ALA A 103 48.42 -16.74 6.40
#